data_AF-A0A818GQ32-F1
#
_entry.id   AF-A0A818GQ32-F1
#
_cell.length_a   1.000
_cell.length_b   1.000
_cell.length_c   1.000
_cell.angle_alpha   90.00
_cell.angle_beta   90.00
_cell.angle_gamma   90.00
#
_symmetry.space_group_name_H-M   'P 1'
#
loop_
_entity.id
_entity.type
_entity.pdbx_description
1 polymer ?
#
loop_
_entity_poly.entity_id
_entity_poly.type
_entity_poly.pdbx_seq_one_letter_code
_entity_poly.pdbx_strand_id
1 'polypeptide(L)'
;MCQSCVSEQSGNKITCADCGEQTTQEKLLIDRGFKNDMQSLSIICSFCSWTGILKTYQSHLDQNHSNPTCDSCDQKFNSVNDLDRHKLFSCEKTTVVCPLKQCGCEEMVLRLRLAEHYISDQHQIVLAKFVRQMNSILSTNIGNHSLIGCYQRTDIDANELEKISRTMNILSDDIKILADELERLAIERDQIHNKLQSFIQESTILKKSIEEQKTCIDGITLNEERTEQDLSSLEQNLNTMNLNSYDGTFIWKITNVEEKIG
;
A
#
# COMPACT_ATOMS: atom_id res chain seq x y z
N MET A 1 23.40 19.77 -9.83
CA MET A 1 23.45 19.47 -8.38
C MET A 1 22.72 20.58 -7.63
N CYS A 2 21.81 20.30 -6.69
CA CYS A 2 21.09 21.34 -5.96
C CYS A 2 21.87 21.80 -4.71
N GLN A 3 21.48 22.93 -4.12
CA GLN A 3 22.19 23.54 -2.99
C GLN A 3 22.24 22.65 -1.74
N SER A 4 21.20 21.85 -1.48
CA SER A 4 21.18 20.88 -0.38
C SER A 4 22.16 19.73 -0.62
N CYS A 5 22.19 19.16 -1.82
CA CYS A 5 23.18 18.12 -2.17
C CYS A 5 24.63 18.63 -2.05
N VAL A 6 24.86 19.91 -2.34
CA VAL A 6 26.17 20.53 -2.12
C VAL A 6 26.50 20.65 -0.63
N SER A 7 25.52 20.98 0.20
CA SER A 7 25.70 21.17 1.64
C SER A 7 25.87 19.84 2.40
N GLU A 8 25.35 18.75 1.87
CA GLU A 8 25.52 17.39 2.42
C GLU A 8 26.91 16.80 2.16
N GLN A 9 27.66 17.32 1.19
CA GLN A 9 29.08 16.97 1.04
C GLN A 9 29.85 17.62 2.20
N SER A 10 30.12 16.84 3.25
CA SER A 10 30.68 17.25 4.53
C SER A 10 32.17 17.68 4.49
N GLY A 11 32.65 18.22 3.36
CA GLY A 11 34.01 18.70 3.17
C GLY A 11 34.06 20.09 2.57
N ASN A 12 35.09 20.88 2.92
CA ASN A 12 35.32 22.23 2.37
C ASN A 12 35.59 22.27 0.85
N LYS A 13 35.63 21.11 0.19
CA LYS A 13 35.91 20.97 -1.23
C LYS A 13 34.82 20.16 -1.90
N ILE A 14 34.21 20.74 -2.92
CA ILE A 14 33.17 20.14 -3.75
C ILE A 14 33.81 19.77 -5.08
N THR A 15 33.74 18.51 -5.47
CA THR A 15 34.31 18.02 -6.73
C THR A 15 33.22 17.94 -7.78
N CYS A 16 33.43 18.55 -8.94
CA CYS A 16 32.51 18.44 -10.07
C CYS A 16 32.48 17.00 -10.59
N ALA A 17 31.29 16.40 -10.71
CA ALA A 17 31.14 15.03 -11.19
C ALA A 17 31.55 14.86 -12.66
N ASP A 18 31.41 15.91 -13.47
CA ASP A 18 31.66 15.83 -14.92
C ASP A 18 33.13 16.07 -15.29
N CYS A 19 33.83 16.97 -14.60
CA CYS A 19 35.22 17.35 -14.92
C CYS A 19 36.25 17.08 -13.83
N GLY A 20 35.83 16.67 -12.62
CA GLY A 20 36.74 16.39 -11.49
C GLY A 20 37.36 17.63 -10.83
N GLU A 21 37.02 18.85 -11.28
CA GLU A 21 37.56 20.08 -10.71
C GLU A 21 37.00 20.33 -9.31
N GLN A 22 37.88 20.74 -8.38
CA GLN A 22 37.52 21.05 -7.00
C GLN A 22 37.22 22.53 -6.84
N THR A 23 36.07 22.85 -6.27
CA THR A 23 35.66 24.21 -5.91
C THR A 23 35.29 24.32 -4.43
N THR A 24 35.19 25.54 -3.92
CA THR A 24 34.71 25.83 -2.56
C THR A 24 33.29 26.37 -2.62
N GLN A 25 32.53 26.19 -1.54
CA GLN A 25 31.13 26.65 -1.47
C GLN A 25 30.98 28.16 -1.73
N GLU A 26 31.96 28.96 -1.31
CA GLU A 26 32.00 30.42 -1.52
C GLU A 26 32.10 30.83 -3.00
N LYS A 27 32.66 29.96 -3.84
CA LYS A 27 32.83 30.20 -5.27
C LYS A 27 31.64 29.75 -6.12
N LEU A 28 30.68 29.05 -5.52
CA LEU A 28 29.47 28.63 -6.23
C LEU A 28 28.53 29.82 -6.42
N LEU A 29 28.29 30.17 -7.69
CA LEU A 29 27.30 31.16 -8.07
C LEU A 29 25.94 30.49 -8.19
N ILE A 30 24.93 31.05 -7.52
CA ILE A 30 23.54 30.62 -7.67
C ILE A 30 23.02 31.18 -8.99
N ASP A 31 22.79 30.30 -9.97
CA ASP A 31 22.16 30.67 -11.22
C ASP A 31 20.66 30.98 -11.01
N ARG A 32 20.35 32.28 -10.91
CA ARG A 32 18.98 32.77 -10.74
C ARG A 32 18.15 32.62 -12.01
N GLY A 33 18.77 32.66 -13.19
CA GLY A 33 18.08 32.47 -14.46
C GLY A 33 17.55 31.05 -14.55
N PHE A 34 18.44 30.07 -14.34
CA PHE A 34 18.07 28.66 -14.29
C PHE A 34 16.99 28.36 -13.24
N LYS A 35 17.07 28.97 -12.04
CA LYS A 35 16.02 28.83 -11.01
C LYS A 35 14.65 29.33 -11.48
N ASN A 36 14.61 30.48 -12.14
CA ASN A 36 13.36 31.04 -12.66
C ASN A 36 12.79 30.17 -13.78
N ASP A 37 13.65 29.68 -14.68
CA ASP A 37 13.26 28.79 -15.77
C ASP A 37 12.68 27.48 -15.21
N MET A 38 13.33 26.87 -14.22
CA MET A 38 12.79 25.69 -13.52
C MET A 38 11.42 25.96 -12.88
N GLN A 39 11.22 27.13 -12.25
CA GLN A 39 9.94 27.50 -11.65
C GLN A 39 8.81 27.71 -12.67
N SER A 40 9.15 27.98 -13.93
CA SER A 40 8.21 28.16 -15.03
C SER A 40 7.83 26.86 -15.74
N LEU A 41 8.47 25.74 -15.42
CA LEU A 41 8.18 24.45 -16.03
C LEU A 41 6.73 24.03 -15.78
N SER A 42 6.08 23.56 -16.85
CA SER A 42 4.76 22.96 -16.80
C SER A 42 4.84 21.59 -16.15
N ILE A 43 3.93 21.33 -15.21
CA ILE A 43 3.82 20.08 -14.48
C ILE A 43 2.34 19.67 -14.37
N ILE A 44 2.12 18.39 -14.13
CA ILE A 44 0.79 17.80 -13.90
C ILE A 44 0.76 17.29 -12.46
N CYS A 45 -0.32 17.58 -11.73
CA CYS A 45 -0.49 17.08 -10.38
C CYS A 45 -0.61 15.55 -10.37
N SER A 46 0.07 14.88 -9.44
CA SER A 46 -0.01 13.42 -9.32
C SER A 46 -1.33 12.92 -8.72
N PHE A 47 -2.13 13.83 -8.13
CA PHE A 47 -3.36 13.48 -7.38
C PHE A 47 -4.64 13.92 -8.09
N CYS A 48 -4.56 14.77 -9.12
CA CYS A 48 -5.71 15.23 -9.88
C CYS A 48 -5.32 15.66 -11.30
N SER A 49 -6.30 16.01 -12.12
CA SER A 49 -6.08 16.45 -13.51
C SER A 49 -5.60 17.91 -13.64
N TRP A 50 -5.12 18.54 -12.55
CA TRP A 50 -4.62 19.91 -12.60
C TRP A 50 -3.27 19.96 -13.33
N THR A 51 -3.12 20.99 -14.17
CA THR A 51 -1.89 21.28 -14.92
C THR A 51 -1.54 22.75 -14.68
N GLY A 52 -0.28 23.03 -14.39
CA GLY A 52 0.18 24.39 -14.13
C GLY A 52 1.70 24.48 -14.02
N ILE A 53 2.21 25.59 -13.49
CA ILE A 53 3.66 25.78 -13.36
C ILE A 53 4.16 25.37 -11.97
N LEU A 54 5.41 24.92 -11.90
CA LEU A 54 6.05 24.48 -10.65
C LEU A 54 5.95 25.53 -9.53
N LYS A 55 6.08 26.83 -9.87
CA LYS A 55 5.94 27.95 -8.92
C LYS A 55 4.62 27.94 -8.14
N THR A 56 3.52 27.56 -8.79
CA THR A 56 2.17 27.55 -8.21
C THR A 56 1.78 26.19 -7.62
N TYR A 57 2.61 25.16 -7.82
CA TYR A 57 2.27 23.80 -7.46
C TYR A 57 2.03 23.61 -5.97
N GLN A 58 2.89 24.17 -5.11
CA GLN A 58 2.74 24.05 -3.67
C GLN A 58 1.42 24.65 -3.19
N SER A 59 1.06 25.84 -3.71
CA SER A 59 -0.23 26.46 -3.40
C SER A 59 -1.41 25.60 -3.86
N HIS A 60 -1.29 24.93 -5.01
CA HIS A 60 -2.30 23.98 -5.47
C HIS A 60 -2.41 22.77 -4.52
N LEU A 61 -1.28 22.18 -4.11
CA LEU A 61 -1.25 21.09 -3.13
C LEU A 61 -1.89 21.51 -1.81
N ASP A 62 -1.53 22.67 -1.26
CA ASP A 62 -2.06 23.11 0.04
C ASP A 62 -3.58 23.37 -0.01
N GLN A 63 -4.09 23.90 -1.13
CA GLN A 63 -5.50 24.26 -1.29
C GLN A 63 -6.41 23.10 -1.72
N ASN A 64 -5.89 22.15 -2.51
CA ASN A 64 -6.71 21.10 -3.14
C ASN A 64 -6.37 19.70 -2.62
N HIS A 65 -5.18 19.55 -2.02
CA HIS A 65 -4.64 18.32 -1.45
C HIS A 65 -4.12 18.58 -0.04
N SER A 66 -4.84 19.40 0.73
CA SER A 66 -4.61 19.47 2.18
C SER A 66 -4.63 18.03 2.67
N ASN A 67 -3.58 17.56 3.33
CA ASN A 67 -3.52 16.21 3.86
C ASN A 67 -4.22 16.21 5.23
N PRO A 68 -5.54 15.98 5.32
CA PRO A 68 -6.20 16.12 6.60
C PRO A 68 -5.73 15.00 7.53
N THR A 69 -5.66 15.33 8.81
CA THR A 69 -5.30 14.40 9.88
C THR A 69 -6.55 13.98 10.63
N CYS A 70 -6.60 12.71 11.06
CA CYS A 70 -7.68 12.27 11.93
C CYS A 70 -7.42 12.71 13.37
N ASP A 71 -8.32 13.50 13.94
CA ASP A 71 -8.22 14.01 15.31
C ASP A 71 -8.18 12.90 16.38
N SER A 72 -8.66 11.69 16.06
CA SER A 72 -8.70 10.56 16.98
C SER A 72 -7.41 9.71 16.96
N CYS A 73 -6.76 9.60 15.80
CA CYS A 73 -5.67 8.63 15.60
C CYS A 73 -4.39 9.18 14.95
N ASP A 74 -4.38 10.46 14.60
CA ASP A 74 -3.28 11.20 13.97
C ASP A 74 -2.83 10.66 12.61
N GLN A 75 -3.58 9.74 12.00
CA GLN A 75 -3.32 9.28 10.63
C GLN A 75 -3.58 10.41 9.63
N LYS A 76 -2.67 10.55 8.66
CA LYS A 76 -2.76 11.50 7.55
C LYS A 76 -3.46 10.84 6.35
N PHE A 77 -4.32 11.59 5.69
CA PHE A 77 -5.04 11.15 4.49
C PHE A 77 -4.73 12.07 3.32
N ASN A 78 -4.90 11.57 2.10
CA ASN A 78 -4.66 12.33 0.87
C ASN A 78 -5.88 13.19 0.46
N SER A 79 -7.03 12.97 1.11
CA SER A 79 -8.27 13.70 0.82
C SER A 79 -9.19 13.74 2.05
N VAL A 80 -10.09 14.73 2.07
CA VAL A 80 -11.15 14.86 3.09
C VAL A 80 -12.11 13.66 3.03
N ASN A 81 -12.47 13.19 1.83
CA ASN A 81 -13.34 12.02 1.67
C ASN A 81 -12.73 10.75 2.27
N ASP A 82 -11.42 10.56 2.14
CA ASP A 82 -10.73 9.41 2.74
C ASP A 82 -10.69 9.53 4.27
N LEU A 83 -10.51 10.74 4.80
CA LEU A 83 -10.62 11.00 6.23
C LEU A 83 -12.04 10.72 6.76
N ASP A 84 -13.07 11.18 6.06
CA ASP A 84 -14.46 10.96 6.47
C ASP A 84 -14.82 9.48 6.44
N ARG A 85 -14.42 8.76 5.38
CA ARG A 85 -14.55 7.31 5.31
C ARG A 85 -13.80 6.62 6.45
N HIS A 86 -12.59 7.07 6.76
CA HIS A 86 -11.85 6.55 7.91
C HIS A 86 -12.58 6.79 9.23
N LYS A 87 -13.04 8.03 9.51
CA LYS A 87 -13.79 8.37 10.73
C LYS A 87 -15.06 7.51 10.87
N LEU A 88 -15.75 7.23 9.78
CA LEU A 88 -16.99 6.46 9.74
C LEU A 88 -16.79 4.95 9.82
N PHE A 89 -15.73 4.39 9.23
CA PHE A 89 -15.62 2.94 9.01
C PHE A 89 -14.38 2.30 9.65
N SER A 90 -13.26 3.01 9.73
CA SER A 90 -11.96 2.39 9.98
C SER A 90 -11.19 2.95 11.18
N CYS A 91 -11.64 4.05 11.79
CA CYS A 91 -10.96 4.63 12.93
C CYS A 91 -11.26 3.84 14.21
N GLU A 92 -10.28 3.05 14.65
CA GLU A 92 -10.34 2.25 15.88
C GLU A 92 -10.50 3.09 17.15
N LYS A 93 -9.94 4.31 17.14
CA LYS A 93 -9.95 5.26 18.27
C LYS A 93 -11.20 6.15 18.33
N THR A 94 -12.07 6.07 17.33
CA THR A 94 -13.33 6.83 17.36
C THR A 94 -14.34 6.14 18.28
N THR A 95 -14.96 6.91 19.16
CA THR A 95 -16.11 6.46 19.95
C THR A 95 -17.35 6.36 19.09
N VAL A 96 -18.03 5.23 19.13
CA VAL A 96 -19.27 4.97 18.42
C VAL A 96 -20.40 4.68 19.40
N VAL A 97 -21.61 5.04 19.01
CA VAL A 97 -22.83 4.67 19.74
C VAL A 97 -23.06 3.17 19.54
N CYS A 98 -23.35 2.46 20.63
CA CYS A 98 -23.69 1.04 20.54
C CYS A 98 -24.91 0.81 19.60
N PRO A 99 -24.83 -0.11 18.62
CA PRO A 99 -25.97 -0.44 17.76
C PRO A 99 -27.21 -0.98 18.50
N LEU A 100 -27.04 -1.50 19.71
CA LEU A 100 -28.13 -1.94 20.59
C LEU A 100 -28.75 -0.79 21.42
N LYS A 101 -28.49 0.48 21.06
CA LYS A 101 -29.12 1.63 21.71
C LYS A 101 -30.65 1.57 21.69
N GLN A 102 -31.22 1.10 20.58
CA GLN A 102 -32.67 0.89 20.47
C GLN A 102 -33.21 -0.20 21.43
N CYS A 103 -32.33 -1.07 21.93
CA CYS A 103 -32.65 -2.10 22.91
C CYS A 103 -32.32 -1.67 24.35
N GLY A 104 -31.82 -0.44 24.55
CA GLY A 104 -31.56 0.14 25.87
C GLY A 104 -30.09 0.23 26.29
N CYS A 105 -29.12 0.04 25.37
CA CYS A 105 -27.70 0.29 25.67
C CYS A 105 -27.32 1.75 25.38
N GLU A 106 -27.00 2.54 26.40
CA GLU A 106 -26.66 3.96 26.25
C GLU A 106 -25.15 4.24 26.17
N GLU A 107 -24.31 3.21 26.28
CA GLU A 107 -22.85 3.37 26.32
C GLU A 107 -22.28 3.82 24.96
N MET A 108 -21.37 4.80 25.02
CA MET A 108 -20.49 5.14 23.91
C MET A 108 -19.18 4.40 24.09
N VAL A 109 -18.76 3.65 23.07
CA VAL A 109 -17.65 2.71 23.16
C VAL A 109 -16.64 3.00 22.07
N LEU A 110 -15.36 2.87 22.39
CA LEU A 110 -14.31 2.90 21.37
C LEU A 110 -14.55 1.79 20.36
N ARG A 111 -14.49 2.10 19.06
CA ARG A 111 -14.73 1.12 18.00
C ARG A 111 -13.88 -0.14 18.16
N LEU A 112 -12.61 0.01 18.56
CA LEU A 112 -11.71 -1.11 18.86
C LEU A 112 -12.27 -2.07 19.92
N ARG A 113 -12.97 -1.54 20.92
CA ARG A 113 -13.54 -2.30 22.04
C ARG A 113 -15.00 -2.69 21.85
N LEU A 114 -15.56 -2.42 20.67
CA LEU A 114 -16.97 -2.71 20.40
C LEU A 114 -17.27 -4.21 20.49
N ALA A 115 -16.35 -5.06 20.02
CA ALA A 115 -16.48 -6.52 20.13
C ALA A 115 -16.50 -7.01 21.59
N GLU A 116 -15.62 -6.49 22.45
CA GLU A 116 -15.62 -6.81 23.89
C GLU A 116 -16.92 -6.35 24.55
N HIS A 117 -17.38 -5.14 24.22
CA HIS A 117 -18.61 -4.57 24.75
C HIS A 117 -19.85 -5.40 24.36
N TYR A 118 -19.88 -6.03 23.18
CA TYR A 118 -20.95 -6.97 22.79
C TYR A 118 -21.09 -8.19 23.72
N ILE A 119 -20.00 -8.61 24.35
CA ILE A 119 -19.97 -9.79 25.23
C ILE A 119 -20.27 -9.40 26.70
N SER A 120 -20.32 -8.10 27.00
CA SER A 120 -20.58 -7.60 28.36
C SER A 120 -21.93 -8.07 28.93
N ASP A 121 -21.98 -8.19 30.26
CA ASP A 121 -23.18 -8.62 30.99
C ASP A 121 -24.39 -7.73 30.70
N GLN A 122 -24.17 -6.42 30.47
CA GLN A 122 -25.24 -5.50 30.08
C GLN A 122 -25.93 -5.93 28.79
N HIS A 123 -25.15 -6.30 27.76
CA HIS A 123 -25.71 -6.75 26.49
C HIS A 123 -26.35 -8.12 26.57
N GLN A 124 -25.82 -9.03 27.38
CA GLN A 124 -26.47 -10.31 27.63
C GLN A 124 -27.86 -10.12 28.26
N ILE A 125 -28.01 -9.18 29.21
CA ILE A 125 -29.30 -8.84 29.82
C ILE A 125 -30.25 -8.22 28.78
N VAL A 126 -29.77 -7.28 27.97
CA VAL A 126 -30.58 -6.62 26.93
C VAL A 126 -31.07 -7.62 25.87
N LEU A 127 -30.17 -8.47 25.35
CA LEU A 127 -30.51 -9.51 24.39
C LEU A 127 -31.48 -10.54 24.99
N ALA A 128 -31.28 -10.96 26.25
CA ALA A 128 -32.20 -11.85 26.93
C ALA A 128 -33.60 -11.24 27.10
N LYS A 129 -33.70 -9.95 27.42
CA LYS A 129 -34.98 -9.22 27.47
C LYS A 129 -35.65 -9.17 26.10
N PHE A 130 -34.89 -8.85 25.06
CA PHE A 130 -35.39 -8.77 23.68
C PHE A 130 -35.91 -10.13 23.19
N VAL A 131 -35.17 -11.22 23.42
CA VAL A 131 -35.59 -12.59 23.07
C VAL A 131 -36.83 -13.01 23.86
N ARG A 132 -36.95 -12.67 25.15
CA ARG A 132 -38.17 -12.93 25.94
C ARG A 132 -39.37 -12.18 25.39
N GLN A 133 -39.19 -10.92 24.97
CA GLN A 133 -40.24 -10.12 24.37
C GLN A 133 -40.70 -10.71 23.03
N MET A 134 -39.76 -11.10 22.16
CA MET A 134 -40.08 -11.80 20.91
C MET A 134 -40.80 -13.13 21.15
N ASN A 135 -40.30 -13.95 22.09
CA ASN A 135 -40.94 -15.22 22.43
C ASN A 135 -42.33 -15.04 23.03
N SER A 136 -42.57 -13.95 23.77
CA SER A 136 -43.91 -13.61 24.23
C SER A 136 -44.85 -13.34 23.05
N ILE A 137 -44.40 -12.55 22.06
CA ILE A 137 -45.19 -12.25 20.85
C ILE A 137 -45.48 -13.52 20.05
N LEU A 138 -44.49 -14.41 19.91
CA LEU A 138 -44.64 -15.69 19.21
C LEU A 138 -45.53 -16.68 19.97
N SER A 139 -45.40 -16.75 21.30
CA SER A 139 -46.19 -17.65 22.15
C SER A 139 -47.66 -17.23 22.20
N THR A 140 -47.95 -15.92 22.21
CA THR A 140 -49.32 -15.42 22.11
C THR A 140 -49.98 -15.74 20.77
N ASN A 141 -49.20 -15.91 19.70
CA ASN A 141 -49.71 -16.27 18.38
C ASN A 141 -49.87 -17.78 18.15
N ILE A 142 -49.22 -18.64 18.94
CA ILE A 142 -49.26 -20.11 18.76
C ILE A 142 -50.15 -20.80 19.82
N GLY A 143 -50.33 -20.20 21.00
CA GLY A 143 -50.95 -20.87 22.15
C GLY A 143 -52.45 -20.65 22.41
N ASN A 144 -53.12 -19.67 21.78
CA ASN A 144 -54.46 -19.24 22.22
C ASN A 144 -55.56 -19.41 21.16
N HIS A 145 -55.67 -20.61 20.58
CA HIS A 145 -56.91 -21.07 19.92
C HIS A 145 -57.63 -22.15 20.76
N SER A 146 -57.94 -21.86 22.02
CA SER A 146 -59.21 -22.30 22.62
C SER A 146 -59.60 -21.51 23.87
N LEU A 147 -60.70 -20.77 23.68
CA LEU A 147 -61.80 -20.52 24.63
C LEU A 147 -61.51 -19.62 25.85
N ILE A 148 -61.75 -18.31 25.67
CA ILE A 148 -62.91 -17.57 26.23
C ILE A 148 -62.61 -16.06 26.19
N GLY A 149 -63.45 -15.29 25.48
CA GLY A 149 -63.59 -13.84 25.70
C GLY A 149 -63.30 -12.95 24.49
N CYS A 150 -64.35 -12.68 23.71
CA CYS A 150 -64.52 -11.48 22.89
C CYS A 150 -63.41 -11.10 21.89
N TYR A 151 -63.22 -11.92 20.86
CA TYR A 151 -62.87 -11.40 19.54
C TYR A 151 -64.02 -11.73 18.60
N GLN A 152 -64.56 -10.70 17.95
CA GLN A 152 -65.45 -10.86 16.82
C GLN A 152 -64.76 -11.80 15.83
N ARG A 153 -65.42 -12.90 15.47
CA ARG A 153 -65.04 -13.68 14.29
C ARG A 153 -65.09 -12.74 13.10
N THR A 154 -63.95 -12.22 12.69
CA THR A 154 -63.76 -11.94 11.28
C THR A 154 -63.61 -13.31 10.66
N ASP A 155 -64.66 -13.79 10.01
CA ASP A 155 -64.56 -14.90 9.06
C ASP A 155 -63.46 -14.49 8.09
N ILE A 156 -62.25 -15.04 8.28
CA ILE A 156 -61.15 -14.82 7.34
C ILE A 156 -61.65 -15.48 6.06
N ASP A 157 -62.06 -14.63 5.14
CA ASP A 157 -62.54 -15.00 3.82
C ASP A 157 -61.54 -15.98 3.21
N ALA A 158 -62.02 -17.11 2.69
CA ALA A 158 -61.17 -18.13 2.08
C ALA A 158 -60.25 -17.53 0.99
N ASN A 159 -60.70 -16.43 0.39
CA ASN A 159 -59.98 -15.63 -0.58
C ASN A 159 -58.70 -14.97 -0.01
N GLU A 160 -58.71 -14.52 1.25
CA GLU A 160 -57.51 -13.96 1.90
C GLU A 160 -56.49 -15.04 2.24
N LEU A 161 -56.94 -16.23 2.65
CA LEU A 161 -56.05 -17.36 2.88
C LEU A 161 -55.38 -17.83 1.57
N GLU A 162 -56.12 -17.79 0.46
CA GLU A 162 -55.57 -18.10 -0.87
C GLU A 162 -54.52 -17.06 -1.31
N LYS A 163 -54.75 -15.78 -1.05
CA LYS A 163 -53.75 -14.72 -1.29
C LYS A 163 -52.48 -14.94 -0.47
N ILE A 164 -52.61 -15.24 0.83
CA ILE A 164 -51.47 -15.53 1.69
C ILE A 164 -50.70 -16.75 1.16
N SER A 165 -51.39 -17.83 0.79
CA SER A 165 -50.75 -19.02 0.23
C SER A 165 -49.99 -18.71 -1.06
N ARG A 166 -50.55 -17.88 -1.96
CA ARG A 166 -49.83 -17.42 -3.16
C ARG A 166 -48.57 -16.63 -2.80
N THR A 167 -48.66 -15.69 -1.86
CA THR A 167 -47.48 -14.91 -1.43
C THR A 167 -46.42 -15.79 -0.78
N MET A 168 -46.82 -16.81 -0.02
CA MET A 168 -45.91 -17.74 0.63
C MET A 168 -45.18 -18.63 -0.39
N ASN A 169 -45.86 -19.05 -1.45
CA ASN A 169 -45.23 -19.79 -2.56
C ASN A 169 -44.19 -18.93 -3.28
N ILE A 170 -44.51 -17.67 -3.59
CA ILE A 170 -43.56 -16.73 -4.21
C ILE A 170 -42.33 -16.54 -3.31
N LEU A 171 -42.52 -16.30 -2.01
CA LEU A 171 -41.42 -16.17 -1.06
C LEU A 171 -40.59 -17.46 -0.96
N SER A 172 -41.23 -18.63 -1.01
CA SER A 172 -40.53 -19.91 -1.00
C SER A 172 -39.65 -20.09 -2.25
N ASP A 173 -40.12 -19.66 -3.42
CA ASP A 173 -39.36 -19.69 -4.67
C ASP A 173 -38.19 -18.70 -4.62
N ASP A 174 -38.41 -17.48 -4.13
CA ASP A 174 -37.36 -16.47 -3.96
C ASP A 174 -36.27 -16.93 -2.98
N ILE A 175 -36.65 -17.56 -1.85
CA ILE A 175 -35.70 -18.15 -0.89
C ILE A 175 -34.85 -19.23 -1.56
N LYS A 176 -35.46 -20.05 -2.42
CA LYS A 176 -34.73 -21.10 -3.14
C LYS A 176 -33.72 -20.51 -4.13
N ILE A 177 -34.10 -19.48 -4.90
CA ILE A 177 -33.19 -18.76 -5.80
C ILE A 177 -32.02 -18.16 -5.02
N LEU A 178 -32.28 -17.55 -3.86
CA LEU A 178 -31.23 -17.01 -3.00
C LEU A 178 -30.30 -18.09 -2.44
N ALA A 179 -30.82 -19.26 -2.11
CA ALA A 179 -30.01 -20.39 -1.66
C ALA A 179 -29.08 -20.90 -2.77
N ASP A 180 -29.60 -21.03 -4.00
CA ASP A 180 -28.81 -21.44 -5.18
C ASP A 180 -27.72 -20.40 -5.50
N GLU A 181 -28.03 -19.11 -5.37
CA GLU A 181 -27.08 -18.01 -5.55
C GLU A 181 -25.96 -18.03 -4.49
N LEU A 182 -26.31 -18.29 -3.23
CA LEU A 182 -25.33 -18.43 -2.15
C LEU A 182 -24.39 -19.62 -2.38
N GLU A 183 -24.90 -20.74 -2.88
CA GLU A 183 -24.07 -21.89 -3.24
C GLU A 183 -23.14 -21.56 -4.41
N ARG A 184 -23.64 -20.89 -5.45
CA ARG A 184 -22.80 -20.41 -6.57
C ARG A 184 -21.68 -19.50 -6.09
N LEU A 185 -22.00 -18.51 -5.26
CA LEU A 185 -21.01 -17.58 -4.71
C LEU A 185 -19.99 -18.29 -3.82
N ALA A 186 -20.37 -19.33 -3.09
CA ALA A 186 -19.43 -20.15 -2.31
C ALA A 186 -18.43 -20.88 -3.22
N ILE A 187 -18.90 -21.44 -4.35
CA ILE A 187 -18.04 -22.09 -5.34
C ILE A 187 -17.08 -21.08 -5.97
N GLU A 188 -17.57 -19.90 -6.37
CA GLU A 188 -16.73 -18.83 -6.94
C GLU A 188 -15.66 -18.35 -5.96
N ARG A 189 -16.03 -18.15 -4.69
CA ARG A 189 -15.09 -17.83 -3.61
C ARG A 189 -13.97 -18.87 -3.52
N ASP A 190 -14.32 -20.17 -3.54
CA ASP A 190 -13.34 -21.24 -3.42
C ASP A 190 -12.42 -21.31 -4.65
N GLN A 191 -12.95 -21.06 -5.85
CA GLN A 191 -12.13 -20.93 -7.06
C GLN A 191 -11.15 -19.76 -6.99
N ILE A 192 -11.60 -18.60 -6.52
CA ILE A 192 -10.73 -17.42 -6.33
C ILE A 192 -9.67 -17.71 -5.27
N HIS A 193 -10.04 -18.37 -4.17
CA HIS A 193 -9.11 -18.75 -3.11
C HIS A 193 -8.00 -19.68 -3.64
N ASN A 194 -8.36 -20.70 -4.42
CA ASN A 194 -7.40 -21.62 -5.02
C ASN A 194 -6.45 -20.91 -6.01
N LYS A 195 -6.98 -19.98 -6.82
CA LYS A 195 -6.14 -19.16 -7.72
C LYS A 195 -5.18 -18.26 -6.94
N LEU A 196 -5.65 -17.62 -5.87
CA LEU A 196 -4.81 -16.79 -5.00
C LEU A 196 -3.70 -17.64 -4.36
N GLN A 197 -4.01 -18.84 -3.91
CA GLN A 197 -3.03 -19.77 -3.34
C GLN A 197 -1.96 -20.19 -4.37
N SER A 198 -2.36 -20.46 -5.61
CA SER A 198 -1.41 -20.73 -6.72
C SER A 198 -0.48 -19.53 -6.96
N PHE A 199 -1.03 -18.32 -7.02
CA PHE A 199 -0.20 -17.11 -7.21
C PHE A 199 0.75 -16.86 -6.05
N ILE A 200 0.33 -17.13 -4.82
CA ILE A 200 1.22 -17.04 -3.64
C ILE A 200 2.38 -18.04 -3.80
N GLN A 201 2.11 -19.28 -4.21
CA GLN A 201 3.16 -20.28 -4.44
C GLN A 201 4.13 -19.84 -5.55
N GLU A 202 3.62 -19.38 -6.69
CA GLU A 202 4.45 -18.87 -7.79
C GLU A 202 5.31 -17.68 -7.35
N SER A 203 4.74 -16.75 -6.58
CA SER A 203 5.48 -15.60 -6.02
C SER A 203 6.59 -16.05 -5.07
N THR A 204 6.35 -17.06 -4.22
CA THR A 204 7.40 -17.60 -3.33
C THR A 204 8.53 -18.27 -4.11
N ILE A 205 8.22 -18.99 -5.19
CA ILE A 205 9.22 -19.61 -6.07
C ILE A 205 10.06 -18.52 -6.77
N LEU A 206 9.40 -17.51 -7.33
CA LEU A 206 10.09 -16.41 -8.01
C LEU A 206 10.99 -15.63 -7.06
N LYS A 207 10.52 -15.36 -5.83
CA LYS A 207 11.33 -14.70 -4.78
C LYS A 207 12.60 -15.49 -4.47
N LYS A 208 12.48 -16.81 -4.33
CA LYS A 208 13.64 -17.68 -4.08
C LYS A 208 14.63 -17.66 -5.25
N SER A 209 14.13 -17.71 -6.49
CA SER A 209 14.95 -17.62 -7.70
C SER A 209 15.73 -16.29 -7.78
N ILE A 210 15.07 -15.17 -7.42
CA ILE A 210 15.73 -13.85 -7.35
C ILE A 210 16.85 -13.84 -6.29
N GLU A 211 16.60 -14.46 -5.13
CA GLU A 211 17.61 -14.56 -4.07
C GLU A 211 18.82 -15.42 -4.50
N GLU A 212 18.58 -16.55 -5.18
CA GLU A 212 19.64 -17.38 -5.77
C GLU A 212 20.43 -16.62 -6.84
N GLN A 213 19.76 -15.90 -7.74
CA GLN A 213 20.43 -15.06 -8.76
C GLN A 213 21.26 -13.95 -8.12
N LYS A 214 20.76 -13.32 -7.05
CA LYS A 214 21.51 -12.31 -6.31
C LYS A 214 22.82 -12.88 -5.75
N THR A 215 22.76 -14.04 -5.09
CA THR A 215 23.98 -14.67 -4.56
C THR A 215 24.99 -15.05 -5.65
N CYS A 216 24.51 -15.40 -6.85
CA CYS A 216 25.37 -15.65 -8.01
C CYS A 216 26.07 -14.38 -8.49
N ILE A 217 25.33 -13.26 -8.63
CA ILE A 217 25.88 -11.96 -9.02
C ILE A 217 26.93 -11.51 -8.00
N ASP A 218 26.63 -11.60 -6.70
CA ASP A 218 27.59 -11.24 -5.64
C ASP A 218 28.90 -12.05 -5.76
N GLY A 219 28.79 -13.34 -6.11
CA GLY A 219 29.97 -14.19 -6.37
C GLY A 219 30.76 -13.80 -7.63
N ILE A 220 30.08 -13.35 -8.69
CA ILE A 220 30.74 -12.83 -9.90
C ILE A 220 31.47 -11.53 -9.60
N THR A 221 30.83 -10.60 -8.88
CA THR A 221 31.44 -9.32 -8.49
C THR A 221 32.71 -9.53 -7.65
N LEU A 222 32.69 -10.46 -6.70
CA LEU A 222 33.89 -10.81 -5.92
C LEU A 222 35.03 -11.38 -6.80
N ASN A 223 34.69 -12.19 -7.81
CA ASN A 223 35.68 -12.71 -8.74
C ASN A 223 36.25 -11.60 -9.64
N GLU A 224 35.41 -10.67 -10.09
CA GLU A 224 35.81 -9.49 -10.86
C GLU A 224 36.82 -8.64 -10.07
N GLU A 225 36.49 -8.28 -8.83
CA GLU A 225 37.38 -7.54 -7.92
C GLU A 225 38.73 -8.25 -7.74
N ARG A 226 38.72 -9.58 -7.59
CA ARG A 226 39.95 -10.37 -7.48
C ARG A 226 40.79 -10.33 -8.76
N THR A 227 40.15 -10.44 -9.93
CA THR A 227 40.86 -10.36 -11.21
C THR A 227 41.45 -8.99 -11.45
N GLU A 228 40.78 -7.91 -11.06
CA GLU A 228 41.32 -6.54 -11.12
C GLU A 228 42.54 -6.36 -10.21
N GLN A 229 42.51 -6.96 -9.02
CA GLN A 229 43.65 -6.96 -8.09
C GLN A 229 44.86 -7.72 -8.66
N ASP A 230 44.63 -8.89 -9.26
CA ASP A 230 45.68 -9.70 -9.89
C ASP A 230 46.29 -8.98 -11.10
N LEU A 231 45.47 -8.32 -11.93
CA LEU A 231 45.93 -7.50 -13.06
C LEU A 231 46.78 -6.32 -12.58
N SER A 232 46.32 -5.59 -11.57
CA SER A 232 47.07 -4.46 -10.99
C SER A 232 48.44 -4.90 -10.44
N SER A 233 48.49 -6.07 -9.81
CA SER A 233 49.74 -6.67 -9.30
C SER A 233 50.69 -7.07 -10.43
N LEU A 234 50.16 -7.62 -11.53
CA LEU A 234 50.93 -7.98 -12.71
C LEU A 234 51.50 -6.74 -13.42
N GLU A 235 50.71 -5.68 -13.55
CA GLU A 235 51.16 -4.39 -14.09
C GLU A 235 52.30 -3.79 -13.26
N GLN A 236 52.19 -3.81 -11.94
CA GLN A 236 53.26 -3.35 -11.05
C GLN A 236 54.54 -4.17 -11.21
N ASN A 237 54.42 -5.50 -11.34
CA ASN A 237 55.56 -6.39 -11.58
C ASN A 237 56.23 -6.11 -12.94
N LEU A 238 55.44 -5.93 -14.01
CA LEU A 238 55.96 -5.56 -15.34
C LEU A 238 56.70 -4.22 -15.31
N ASN A 239 56.13 -3.21 -14.64
CA ASN A 239 56.79 -1.91 -14.46
C ASN A 239 58.11 -2.04 -13.70
N THR A 240 58.15 -2.85 -12.65
CA THR A 240 59.38 -3.12 -11.87
C THR A 240 60.43 -3.85 -12.70
N MET A 241 60.03 -4.86 -13.49
CA MET A 241 60.94 -5.56 -14.40
C MET A 241 61.48 -4.63 -15.49
N ASN A 242 60.65 -3.76 -16.07
CA ASN A 242 61.07 -2.82 -17.11
C ASN A 242 62.09 -1.80 -16.59
N LEU A 243 61.93 -1.35 -15.34
CA LEU A 243 62.91 -0.50 -14.65
C LEU A 243 64.24 -1.24 -14.39
N ASN A 244 64.18 -2.53 -14.04
CA ASN A 244 65.37 -3.34 -13.75
C ASN A 244 66.09 -3.85 -14.99
N SER A 245 65.40 -4.00 -16.14
CA SER A 245 66.02 -4.43 -17.41
C SER A 245 66.83 -3.34 -18.10
N TYR A 246 66.79 -2.10 -17.59
CA TYR A 246 67.65 -1.02 -18.03
C TYR A 246 69.05 -1.20 -17.42
N ASP A 247 69.79 -2.22 -17.85
CA ASP A 247 71.15 -2.54 -17.33
C ASP A 247 72.24 -1.54 -17.78
N GLY A 248 71.87 -0.50 -18.52
CA GLY A 248 72.80 0.44 -19.15
C GLY A 248 73.33 -0.02 -20.52
N THR A 249 72.83 -1.12 -21.08
CA THR A 249 73.10 -1.51 -22.47
C THR A 249 72.43 -0.51 -23.41
N PHE A 250 73.22 0.47 -23.86
CA PHE A 250 72.82 1.38 -24.93
C PHE A 250 72.58 0.57 -26.21
N ILE A 251 71.33 0.50 -26.65
CA ILE A 251 71.00 0.03 -28.00
C ILE A 251 71.29 1.19 -28.95
N TRP A 252 72.48 1.17 -29.56
CA TRP A 252 72.80 2.10 -30.64
C TRP A 252 72.05 1.63 -31.89
N LYS A 253 71.02 2.38 -32.28
CA LYS A 253 70.30 2.14 -33.53
C LYS A 253 71.21 2.57 -34.68
N ILE A 254 71.83 1.61 -35.37
CA ILE A 254 72.57 1.89 -36.61
C ILE A 254 71.53 2.19 -37.70
N THR A 255 71.18 3.46 -37.87
CA THR A 255 70.49 3.93 -39.07
C THR A 255 71.44 3.84 -40.27
N ASN A 256 70.95 3.37 -41.43
CA ASN A 256 71.65 3.25 -42.73
C ASN A 256 72.50 1.98 -42.97
N VAL A 257 72.09 0.81 -42.47
CA VAL A 257 72.72 -0.46 -42.88
C VAL A 257 72.44 -0.78 -44.36
N GLU A 258 71.25 -0.44 -44.86
CA GLU A 258 70.85 -0.71 -46.25
C GLU A 258 71.62 0.15 -47.28
N GLU A 259 72.12 1.32 -46.87
CA GLU A 259 72.82 2.26 -47.75
C GLU A 259 74.31 1.88 -47.98
N LYS A 260 74.84 0.93 -47.20
CA LYS A 260 76.25 0.50 -47.25
C LYS A 260 76.48 -0.90 -47.82
N ILE A 261 75.43 -1.65 -48.16
CA ILE A 261 75.51 -3.03 -48.68
C ILE A 261 75.15 -3.11 -50.19
N GLY A 262 74.76 -2.00 -50.84
CA GLY A 262 74.60 -1.89 -52.30
C GLY A 262 75.66 -1.00 -52.92
#